data_AF-A0A3T0VZG7-F1
#
_entry.id   AF-A0A3T0VZG7-F1
#
_cell.length_a   1.000
_cell.length_b   1.000
_cell.length_c   1.000
_cell.angle_alpha   90.00
_cell.angle_beta   90.00
_cell.angle_gamma   90.00
#
_symmetry.space_group_name_H-M   'P 1'
#
loop_
_entity.id
_entity.type
_entity.pdbx_description
1 polymer ?
#
loop_
_entity_poly.entity_id
_entity_poly.type
_entity_poly.pdbx_seq_one_letter_code
_entity_poly.pdbx_strand_id
1 'polypeptide(L)'
;MGVQNQIDESLWQLYLGVWFRPCGTLPLSSNGAIISLWNPDGVNKSYADNSRYQRLIYQELKRKGYNMHLMWGCSPDLGYRELSVLLNSSQNKATQLARVCRQKAYYFVKGGRSGYTTRTTRSNTRSYPPLSRRASLIENLLLLTKPF
;
A
#
# COMPACT_ATOMS: atom_id res chain seq x y z
N MET A 1 17.10 4.47 25.71
CA MET A 1 16.29 3.24 25.76
C MET A 1 15.32 3.30 24.59
N GLY A 2 15.61 2.57 23.51
CA GLY A 2 14.80 2.62 22.29
C GLY A 2 13.61 1.69 22.42
N VAL A 3 12.39 2.24 22.39
CA VAL A 3 11.19 1.43 22.23
C VAL A 3 11.25 0.84 20.81
N GLN A 4 11.64 -0.43 20.70
CA GLN A 4 11.40 -1.19 19.47
C GLN A 4 9.89 -1.30 19.31
N ASN A 5 9.31 -0.38 18.53
CA ASN A 5 7.93 -0.46 18.09
C ASN A 5 7.81 -1.62 17.09
N GLN A 6 7.77 -2.84 17.62
CA GLN A 6 7.40 -4.02 16.85
C GLN A 6 5.98 -3.80 16.31
N ILE A 7 5.77 -4.13 15.03
CA ILE A 7 4.43 -4.20 14.48
C ILE A 7 3.77 -5.39 15.18
N ASP A 8 2.64 -5.15 15.83
CA ASP A 8 1.87 -6.21 16.47
C ASP A 8 1.54 -7.33 15.46
N GLU A 9 1.59 -8.59 15.88
CA GLU A 9 1.39 -9.75 15.00
C GLU A 9 0.02 -9.69 14.29
N SER A 10 -1.03 -9.24 14.98
CA SER A 10 -2.36 -9.12 14.36
C SER A 10 -2.36 -8.07 13.25
N LEU A 11 -1.69 -6.94 13.47
CA LEU A 11 -1.53 -5.88 12.48
C LEU A 11 -0.66 -6.35 11.31
N TRP A 12 0.36 -7.15 11.57
CA TRP A 12 1.18 -7.75 10.52
C TRP A 12 0.38 -8.72 9.64
N GLN A 13 -0.44 -9.58 10.22
CA GLN A 13 -1.32 -10.48 9.47
C GLN A 13 -2.34 -9.71 8.62
N LEU A 14 -2.87 -8.59 9.13
CA LEU A 14 -3.73 -7.70 8.34
C LEU A 14 -3.01 -7.19 7.09
N TYR A 15 -1.76 -6.71 7.22
CA TYR A 15 -0.99 -6.24 6.07
C TYR A 15 -0.71 -7.35 5.03
N LEU A 16 -0.48 -8.59 5.46
CA LEU A 16 -0.32 -9.71 4.54
C LEU A 16 -1.61 -10.04 3.77
N GLY A 17 -2.78 -9.71 4.33
CA GLY A 17 -4.09 -9.98 3.76
C GLY A 17 -4.65 -8.87 2.85
N VAL A 18 -3.96 -7.74 2.66
CA VAL A 18 -4.48 -6.60 1.89
C VAL A 18 -4.45 -6.86 0.38
N TRP A 19 -5.57 -6.52 -0.27
CA TRP A 19 -5.74 -6.54 -1.71
C TRP A 19 -5.84 -5.12 -2.23
N PHE A 20 -5.13 -4.80 -3.32
CA PHE A 20 -5.21 -3.47 -3.93
C PHE A 20 -6.08 -3.46 -5.19
N ARG A 21 -6.96 -2.46 -5.26
CA ARG A 21 -7.81 -2.17 -6.41
C ARG A 21 -7.59 -0.72 -6.85
N PRO A 22 -7.22 -0.46 -8.10
CA PRO A 22 -7.02 0.90 -8.56
C PRO A 22 -8.37 1.64 -8.69
N CYS A 23 -8.39 2.92 -8.36
CA CYS A 23 -9.56 3.80 -8.52
C CYS A 23 -9.66 4.40 -9.94
N GLY A 24 -8.77 4.00 -10.85
CA GLY A 24 -8.67 4.51 -12.21
C GLY A 24 -7.58 3.79 -12.99
N THR A 25 -7.15 4.40 -14.10
CA THR A 25 -6.11 3.83 -14.95
C THR A 25 -4.73 3.88 -14.28
N LEU A 26 -4.05 2.73 -14.24
CA LEU A 26 -2.67 2.61 -13.77
C LEU A 26 -1.67 2.80 -14.92
N PRO A 27 -0.43 3.26 -14.64
CA PRO A 27 0.62 3.32 -15.64
C PRO A 27 1.00 1.91 -16.12
N LEU A 28 1.34 1.73 -17.39
CA LEU A 28 1.64 0.40 -17.98
C LEU A 28 2.74 -0.38 -17.24
N SER A 29 3.74 0.34 -16.73
CA SER A 29 4.74 -0.18 -15.82
C SER A 29 4.75 0.67 -14.56
N SER A 30 4.69 0.00 -13.41
CA SER A 30 4.84 0.64 -12.11
C SER A 30 6.06 0.07 -11.41
N ASN A 31 6.99 0.94 -11.05
CA ASN A 31 8.08 0.62 -10.12
C ASN A 31 8.03 1.68 -9.02
N GLY A 32 7.59 1.29 -7.83
CA GLY A 32 7.21 2.27 -6.84
C GLY A 32 6.52 1.69 -5.63
N ALA A 33 5.87 2.55 -4.88
CA ALA A 33 5.28 2.20 -3.60
C ALA A 33 3.79 2.43 -3.57
N ILE A 34 3.10 1.54 -2.86
CA ILE A 34 1.73 1.71 -2.41
C ILE A 34 1.79 2.08 -0.93
N ILE A 35 1.24 3.25 -0.59
CA ILE A 35 1.24 3.78 0.77
C ILE A 35 -0.19 4.11 1.16
N SER A 36 -0.65 3.58 2.29
CA SER A 36 -1.96 3.96 2.85
C SER A 36 -1.95 5.41 3.29
N LEU A 37 -3.04 6.12 2.97
CA LEU A 37 -3.32 7.46 3.45
C LEU A 37 -4.21 7.43 4.69
N TRP A 38 -4.63 6.24 5.14
CA TRP A 38 -5.52 6.04 6.28
C TRP A 38 -4.76 5.39 7.43
N ASN A 39 -5.39 5.38 8.61
CA ASN A 39 -4.94 4.67 9.80
C ASN A 39 -3.46 4.91 10.15
N PRO A 40 -3.04 6.19 10.31
CA PRO A 40 -1.67 6.52 10.68
C PRO A 40 -1.26 5.78 11.96
N ASP A 41 0.02 5.40 12.00
CA ASP A 41 0.63 4.58 13.04
C ASP A 41 -0.01 3.18 13.21
N GLY A 42 -0.77 2.72 12.22
CA GLY A 42 -1.47 1.43 12.24
C GLY A 42 -2.63 1.40 13.23
N VAL A 43 -3.20 2.56 13.56
CA VAL A 43 -4.33 2.68 14.48
C VAL A 43 -5.59 2.98 13.69
N ASN A 44 -6.64 2.17 13.88
CA ASN A 44 -7.93 2.42 13.27
C ASN A 44 -8.47 3.78 13.69
N LYS A 45 -8.75 4.64 12.71
CA LYS A 45 -9.37 5.96 12.90
C LYS A 45 -10.80 5.97 12.38
N SER A 46 -11.56 6.97 12.82
CA SER A 46 -12.87 7.24 12.25
C SER A 46 -12.74 7.62 10.77
N TYR A 47 -13.82 7.44 10.01
CA TYR A 47 -13.86 7.87 8.61
C TYR A 47 -13.57 9.36 8.45
N ALA A 48 -14.07 10.20 9.36
CA ALA A 48 -13.86 11.65 9.34
C ALA A 48 -12.37 12.01 9.55
N ASP A 49 -11.71 11.38 10.51
CA ASP A 49 -10.29 11.58 10.78
C ASP A 49 -9.43 11.12 9.59
N ASN A 50 -9.72 9.94 9.05
CA ASN A 50 -9.05 9.42 7.85
C ASN A 50 -9.27 10.35 6.63
N SER A 51 -10.48 10.89 6.46
CA SER A 51 -10.80 11.84 5.40
C SER A 51 -10.07 13.18 5.54
N ARG A 52 -9.85 13.64 6.77
CA ARG A 52 -9.04 14.85 7.03
C ARG A 52 -7.57 14.57 6.78
N TYR A 53 -7.04 13.48 7.32
CA TYR A 53 -5.63 13.10 7.19
C TYR A 53 -5.26 12.83 5.72
N GLN A 54 -6.06 12.06 4.99
CA GLN A 54 -5.83 11.79 3.57
C GLN A 54 -5.78 13.10 2.76
N ARG A 55 -6.64 14.07 3.06
CA ARG A 55 -6.71 15.33 2.30
C ARG A 55 -5.43 16.12 2.47
N LEU A 56 -4.95 16.23 3.71
CA LEU A 56 -3.70 16.93 4.03
C LEU A 56 -2.49 16.29 3.36
N ILE A 57 -2.34 14.97 3.50
CA ILE A 57 -1.20 14.24 2.92
C ILE A 57 -1.27 14.25 1.40
N TYR A 58 -2.43 13.99 0.81
CA TYR A 58 -2.59 13.99 -0.64
C TYR A 58 -2.25 15.36 -1.25
N GLN A 59 -2.72 16.45 -0.64
CA GLN A 59 -2.39 17.81 -1.08
C GLN A 59 -0.88 18.09 -0.98
N GLU A 60 -0.24 17.67 0.11
CA GLU A 60 1.20 17.87 0.30
C GLU A 60 2.04 17.05 -0.71
N LEU A 61 1.65 15.80 -0.99
CA LEU A 61 2.31 14.98 -2.00
C LEU A 61 2.11 15.58 -3.41
N LYS A 62 0.90 16.05 -3.72
CA LYS A 62 0.61 16.73 -4.99
C LYS A 62 1.46 17.99 -5.15
N ARG A 63 1.57 18.82 -4.10
CA ARG A 63 2.38 20.04 -4.10
C ARG A 63 3.87 19.76 -4.32
N LYS A 64 4.36 18.61 -3.85
CA LYS A 64 5.73 18.13 -4.08
C LYS A 64 5.96 17.51 -5.46
N GLY A 65 4.95 17.47 -6.32
CA GLY A 65 5.07 16.99 -7.70
C GLY A 65 5.05 15.47 -7.87
N TYR A 66 4.60 14.71 -6.86
CA TYR A 66 4.45 13.27 -7.04
C TYR A 66 3.28 12.96 -7.97
N ASN A 67 3.53 12.14 -8.99
CA ASN A 67 2.47 11.51 -9.76
C ASN A 67 1.88 10.37 -8.94
N MET A 68 0.60 10.48 -8.59
CA MET A 68 -0.09 9.56 -7.67
C MET A 68 -1.30 8.95 -8.34
N HIS A 69 -1.44 7.63 -8.20
CA HIS A 69 -2.63 6.89 -8.62
C HIS A 69 -3.36 6.37 -7.39
N LEU A 70 -4.63 6.75 -7.23
CA LEU A 70 -5.44 6.34 -6.09
C LEU A 70 -5.78 4.85 -6.17
N MET A 71 -5.72 4.17 -5.03
CA MET A 71 -6.07 2.76 -4.90
C MET A 71 -6.83 2.51 -3.59
N TRP A 72 -7.70 1.53 -3.60
CA TRP A 72 -8.28 0.95 -2.39
C TRP A 72 -7.42 -0.24 -1.95
N GLY A 73 -6.87 -0.16 -0.75
CA GLY A 73 -6.45 -1.34 0.01
C GLY A 73 -7.69 -1.94 0.68
N CYS A 74 -7.96 -3.22 0.49
CA CYS A 74 -9.18 -3.84 0.98
C CYS A 74 -8.98 -5.30 1.39
N SER A 75 -9.90 -5.81 2.19
CA SER A 75 -10.04 -7.25 2.40
C SER A 75 -10.64 -7.91 1.15
N PRO A 76 -10.43 -9.23 0.93
CA PRO A 76 -10.99 -9.93 -0.24
C PRO A 76 -12.51 -9.80 -0.37
N ASP A 77 -13.22 -9.75 0.76
CA ASP A 77 -14.67 -9.61 0.88
C ASP A 77 -15.17 -8.14 0.85
N LEU A 78 -14.25 -7.18 0.74
CA LEU A 78 -14.53 -5.72 0.72
C LEU A 78 -15.15 -5.15 2.00
N GLY A 79 -15.19 -5.91 3.10
CA GLY A 79 -15.67 -5.47 4.41
C GLY A 79 -14.79 -4.39 5.04
N TYR A 80 -13.50 -4.40 4.74
CA TYR A 80 -12.54 -3.36 5.11
C TYR A 80 -11.97 -2.68 3.87
N ARG A 81 -11.82 -1.34 3.93
CA ARG A 81 -11.21 -0.53 2.87
C ARG A 81 -10.43 0.65 3.44
N GLU A 82 -9.29 0.93 2.84
CA GLU A 82 -8.44 2.09 3.12
C GLU A 82 -8.01 2.74 1.82
N LEU A 83 -8.01 4.08 1.79
CA LEU A 83 -7.49 4.80 0.65
C LEU A 83 -5.95 4.79 0.68
N SER A 84 -5.35 4.44 -0.44
CA SER A 84 -3.92 4.36 -0.65
C SER A 84 -3.52 5.08 -1.94
N VAL A 85 -2.23 5.33 -2.11
CA VAL A 85 -1.65 5.88 -3.33
C VAL A 85 -0.54 4.97 -3.85
N LEU A 86 -0.57 4.68 -5.15
CA LEU A 86 0.58 4.18 -5.90
C LEU A 86 1.39 5.37 -6.43
N LEU A 87 2.70 5.33 -6.21
CA LEU A 87 3.62 6.38 -6.62
C LEU A 87 4.96 5.81 -7.08
N ASN A 88 5.39 6.24 -8.26
CA ASN A 88 6.68 5.84 -8.83
C ASN A 88 7.81 6.42 -7.97
N SER A 89 8.64 5.55 -7.41
CA SER A 89 9.67 5.96 -6.47
C SER A 89 10.72 4.85 -6.28
N SER A 90 11.92 5.26 -5.88
CA SER A 90 12.89 4.30 -5.31
C SER A 90 12.42 3.83 -3.94
N GLN A 91 12.89 2.66 -3.50
CA GLN A 91 12.55 2.13 -2.17
C GLN A 91 12.97 3.09 -1.03
N ASN A 92 14.11 3.76 -1.16
CA ASN A 92 14.55 4.77 -0.19
C ASN A 92 13.55 5.94 -0.08
N LYS A 93 13.05 6.39 -1.24
CA LYS A 93 12.05 7.47 -1.27
C LYS A 93 10.70 7.00 -0.74
N ALA A 94 10.29 5.77 -1.05
CA ALA A 94 9.10 5.14 -0.50
C ALA A 94 9.14 5.09 1.04
N THR A 95 10.29 4.69 1.62
CA THR A 95 10.47 4.70 3.09
C THR A 95 10.30 6.11 3.67
N GLN A 96 10.85 7.14 3.03
CA GLN A 96 10.66 8.53 3.47
C GLN A 96 9.19 8.95 3.40
N LEU A 97 8.49 8.59 2.32
CA LEU A 97 7.08 8.92 2.13
C LEU A 97 6.17 8.18 3.12
N ALA A 98 6.46 6.91 3.41
CA ALA A 98 5.76 6.15 4.42
C ALA A 98 5.89 6.81 5.82
N ARG A 99 7.05 7.41 6.13
CA ARG A 99 7.23 8.20 7.35
C ARG A 99 6.36 9.46 7.36
N VAL A 100 6.30 10.21 6.26
CA VAL A 100 5.41 11.38 6.11
C VAL A 100 3.94 10.98 6.31
N CYS A 101 3.54 9.84 5.74
CA CYS A 101 2.19 9.27 5.88
C CYS A 101 1.97 8.54 7.22
N ARG A 102 2.95 8.57 8.13
CA ARG A 102 2.94 7.87 9.43
C ARG A 102 2.63 6.38 9.33
N GLN A 103 2.91 5.74 8.21
CA GLN A 103 2.64 4.32 8.00
C GLN A 103 3.74 3.46 8.63
N LYS A 104 3.37 2.36 9.28
CA LYS A 104 4.33 1.40 9.88
C LYS A 104 4.96 0.49 8.81
N ALA A 105 4.23 0.24 7.74
CA ALA A 105 4.69 -0.51 6.59
C ALA A 105 4.17 0.12 5.30
N TYR A 106 4.78 -0.23 4.18
CA TYR A 106 4.30 0.10 2.85
C TYR A 106 4.56 -1.07 1.91
N TYR A 107 3.91 -1.06 0.76
CA TYR A 107 4.12 -2.09 -0.24
C TYR A 107 4.97 -1.54 -1.36
N PHE A 108 5.92 -2.31 -1.87
CA PHE A 108 6.78 -1.92 -2.97
C PHE A 108 6.58 -2.87 -4.15
N VAL A 109 6.35 -2.28 -5.31
CA VAL A 109 6.10 -2.97 -6.57
C VAL A 109 7.40 -2.96 -7.38
N LYS A 110 7.94 -4.15 -7.71
CA LYS A 110 9.12 -4.29 -8.59
C LYS A 110 8.73 -4.87 -9.94
N GLY A 111 8.92 -4.08 -11.01
CA GLY A 111 8.88 -4.60 -12.39
C GLY A 111 7.53 -5.21 -12.82
N GLY A 112 6.43 -4.87 -12.15
CA GLY A 112 5.11 -5.39 -12.48
C GLY A 112 4.52 -4.73 -13.73
N ARG A 113 3.90 -5.53 -14.60
CA ARG A 113 2.90 -5.04 -15.57
C ARG A 113 1.65 -4.68 -14.77
N SER A 114 1.12 -3.47 -14.95
CA SER A 114 -0.08 -3.05 -14.21
C SER A 114 -1.29 -3.85 -14.64
N GLY A 115 -1.74 -4.74 -13.75
CA GLY A 115 -2.92 -5.56 -13.90
C GLY A 115 -3.62 -5.78 -12.56
N TYR A 116 -4.95 -5.93 -12.59
CA TYR A 116 -5.94 -5.94 -11.49
C TYR A 116 -5.90 -7.03 -10.40
N THR A 117 -5.52 -6.58 -9.20
CA THR A 117 -5.60 -7.26 -7.91
C THR A 117 -4.42 -8.17 -7.56
N THR A 118 -3.83 -7.86 -6.40
CA THR A 118 -2.59 -8.42 -5.89
C THR A 118 -2.85 -8.98 -4.51
N ARG A 119 -2.37 -10.19 -4.24
CA ARG A 119 -2.21 -10.69 -2.88
C ARG A 119 -0.77 -10.43 -2.44
N THR A 120 -0.56 -9.84 -1.27
CA THR A 120 0.76 -9.77 -0.67
C THR A 120 1.27 -11.19 -0.45
N THR A 121 2.32 -11.61 -1.15
CA THR A 121 2.92 -12.93 -0.93
C THR A 121 4.03 -12.81 0.12
N ARG A 122 4.07 -13.75 1.07
CA ARG A 122 5.32 -14.06 1.78
C ARG A 122 6.39 -14.32 0.72
N SER A 123 7.59 -13.75 0.90
CA SER A 123 8.74 -14.12 0.09
C SER A 123 9.13 -15.57 0.37
N ASN A 124 8.43 -16.51 -0.26
CA ASN A 124 8.94 -17.81 -0.65
C ASN A 124 8.09 -18.33 -1.81
N THR A 125 8.77 -18.67 -2.89
CA THR A 125 8.26 -19.19 -4.16
C THR A 125 7.12 -20.20 -3.98
N ARG A 126 5.90 -19.83 -4.37
CA ARG A 126 4.84 -20.78 -4.76
C ARG A 126 3.76 -20.10 -5.61
N SER A 127 3.72 -20.48 -6.88
CA SER A 127 2.68 -20.13 -7.85
C SER A 127 1.35 -20.79 -7.47
N TYR A 128 0.25 -20.06 -7.59
CA TYR A 128 -1.12 -20.59 -7.42
C TYR A 128 -1.90 -20.40 -8.74
N PRO A 129 -2.85 -21.30 -9.05
CA PRO A 129 -3.51 -21.36 -10.36
C PRO A 129 -4.51 -20.19 -10.56
N PRO A 130 -4.86 -19.88 -11.82
CA PRO A 130 -5.62 -18.69 -12.16
C PRO A 130 -7.11 -18.86 -11.81
N LEU A 131 -7.66 -17.92 -11.04
CA LEU A 131 -9.10 -17.73 -10.98
C LEU A 131 -9.58 -17.09 -12.29
N SER A 132 -10.65 -17.65 -12.82
CA SER A 132 -11.17 -17.46 -14.16
C SER A 132 -11.50 -16.00 -14.52
N ARG A 133 -10.94 -15.58 -15.66
CA ARG A 133 -11.33 -14.51 -16.60
C ARG A 133 -11.53 -13.09 -16.02
N ARG A 134 -10.51 -12.26 -16.28
CA ARG A 134 -10.38 -10.79 -16.07
C ARG A 134 -9.88 -10.30 -14.69
N ALA A 135 -8.96 -11.03 -14.06
CA ALA A 135 -8.09 -10.50 -13.01
C ALA A 135 -6.64 -10.46 -13.53
N SER A 136 -5.83 -9.49 -13.13
CA SER A 136 -4.45 -9.35 -13.62
C SER A 136 -3.52 -9.00 -12.44
N LEU A 137 -2.27 -9.43 -12.35
CA LEU A 137 -1.51 -9.25 -11.10
C LEU A 137 -0.45 -8.16 -11.22
N ILE A 138 -0.29 -7.30 -10.20
CA ILE A 138 1.06 -6.82 -9.86
C ILE A 138 1.78 -7.98 -9.19
N GLU A 139 2.44 -8.79 -10.02
CA GLU A 139 3.39 -9.78 -9.55
C GLU A 139 4.58 -9.04 -8.94
N ASN A 140 5.06 -9.48 -7.77
CA ASN A 140 6.17 -8.87 -7.00
C ASN A 140 5.81 -7.66 -6.11
N LEU A 141 4.77 -7.82 -5.29
CA LEU A 141 4.52 -6.93 -4.16
C LEU A 141 5.33 -7.35 -2.94
N LEU A 142 6.24 -6.48 -2.49
CA LEU A 142 7.01 -6.65 -1.26
C LEU A 142 6.42 -5.78 -0.17
N LEU A 143 5.95 -6.39 0.92
CA LEU A 143 5.62 -5.65 2.13
C LEU A 143 6.91 -5.31 2.87
N LEU A 144 7.17 -4.01 3.02
CA LEU A 144 8.36 -3.51 3.68
C LEU A 144 7.95 -2.77 4.94
N THR A 145 8.55 -3.18 6.06
CA THR A 145 8.52 -2.40 7.28
C THR A 145 9.55 -1.28 7.16
N LYS A 146 9.25 -0.11 7.71
CA LYS A 146 10.25 0.97 7.76
C LYS A 146 11.32 0.61 8.80
N PRO A 147 12.63 0.70 8.48
CA PRO A 147 13.65 0.71 9.51
C PRO A 147 13.46 1.99 10.33
N PHE A 148 13.42 1.84 11.66
CA PHE A 148 13.31 2.94 12.60
C PHE A 148 14.70 3.31 13.10
#